data_AF-A0A7L4DE65-F1
#
_entry.id   AF-A0A7L4DE65-F1
#
_cell.length_a   1.000
_cell.length_b   1.000
_cell.length_c   1.000
_cell.angle_alpha   90.00
_cell.angle_beta   90.00
_cell.angle_gamma   90.00
#
_symmetry.space_group_name_H-M   'P 1'
#
loop_
_entity.id
_entity.type
_entity.pdbx_description
1 polymer ?
#
loop_
_entity_poly.entity_id
_entity_poly.type
_entity_poly.pdbx_seq_one_letter_code
_entity_poly.pdbx_strand_id
1 'polypeptide(L)'
;PAPCQPRTHLVFLKTHKTGGSSVVNLLHRFGEVRGLRFALPHRYQFGYPSAFRAERVKGYHPGGPPFDIICHHMRFNLTEVQKVMPNDSFYFSIVRDPGTLGESAFAYYRAVAPAFRRAPSLAAFLASPGSFYEAGARGNHYARNLQWFDFGLPAAGDAAAVAAALAGLERDFALVLLA
;
A
#
# COMPACT_ATOMS: atom_id res chain seq x y z
N PRO A 1 16.76 -32.56 -6.85
CA PRO A 1 15.93 -31.34 -6.80
C PRO A 1 16.63 -30.19 -7.53
N ALA A 2 15.96 -29.52 -8.46
CA ALA A 2 16.53 -28.32 -9.08
C ALA A 2 16.71 -27.23 -8.00
N PRO A 3 17.82 -26.48 -8.01
CA PRO A 3 18.02 -25.38 -7.07
C PRO A 3 16.95 -24.31 -7.29
N CYS A 4 16.34 -23.83 -6.20
CA CYS A 4 15.36 -22.75 -6.24
C CYS A 4 15.99 -21.50 -6.85
N GLN A 5 15.36 -20.96 -7.88
CA GLN A 5 15.80 -19.72 -8.52
C GLN A 5 15.11 -18.52 -7.84
N PRO A 6 15.85 -17.44 -7.53
CA PRO A 6 15.26 -16.27 -6.92
C PRO A 6 14.26 -15.59 -7.86
N ARG A 7 13.10 -15.20 -7.34
CA ARG A 7 12.15 -14.32 -8.05
C ARG A 7 12.72 -12.90 -8.10
N THR A 8 12.79 -12.32 -9.30
CA THR A 8 13.34 -10.98 -9.53
C THR A 8 12.27 -9.94 -9.86
N HIS A 9 11.09 -10.37 -10.31
CA HIS A 9 9.93 -9.51 -10.54
C HIS A 9 9.07 -9.48 -9.27
N LEU A 10 9.18 -8.40 -8.49
CA LEU A 10 8.63 -8.29 -7.14
C LEU A 10 7.72 -7.07 -7.03
N VAL A 11 6.48 -7.30 -6.58
CA VAL A 11 5.55 -6.22 -6.23
C VAL A 11 5.30 -6.28 -4.73
N PHE A 12 6.00 -5.42 -4.01
CA PHE A 12 5.74 -5.20 -2.59
C PHE A 12 4.79 -4.02 -2.41
N LEU A 13 3.52 -4.31 -2.09
CA LEU A 13 2.59 -3.28 -1.64
C LEU A 13 2.96 -2.87 -0.22
N LYS A 14 3.71 -1.78 -0.10
CA LYS A 14 4.04 -1.21 1.20
C LYS A 14 2.81 -0.51 1.79
N THR A 15 2.08 -1.19 2.65
CA THR A 15 1.01 -0.60 3.47
C THR A 15 1.58 0.34 4.53
N HIS A 16 0.79 1.30 4.97
CA HIS A 16 1.19 2.28 5.97
C HIS A 16 1.16 1.67 7.38
N LYS A 17 2.19 1.99 8.19
CA LYS A 17 2.29 1.65 9.62
C LYS A 17 2.37 0.14 9.95
N THR A 18 2.86 -0.66 8.99
CA THR A 18 3.05 -2.12 9.10
C THR A 18 4.53 -2.55 9.16
N GLY A 19 5.45 -1.63 9.44
CA GLY A 19 6.89 -1.98 9.51
C GLY A 19 7.57 -2.22 8.16
N GLY A 20 6.89 -1.97 7.03
CA GLY A 20 7.42 -2.27 5.69
C GLY A 20 8.70 -1.53 5.28
N SER A 21 9.17 -0.52 6.00
CA SER A 21 10.43 0.19 5.66
C SER A 21 11.66 -0.73 5.73
N SER A 22 11.68 -1.71 6.64
CA SER A 22 12.77 -2.69 6.71
C SER A 22 12.80 -3.57 5.46
N VAL A 23 11.63 -4.02 4.97
CA VAL A 23 11.48 -4.79 3.73
C VAL A 23 11.91 -3.97 2.51
N VAL A 24 11.54 -2.69 2.45
CA VAL A 24 12.00 -1.79 1.37
C VAL A 24 13.52 -1.71 1.31
N ASN A 25 14.20 -1.54 2.45
CA ASN A 25 15.67 -1.51 2.48
C ASN A 25 16.28 -2.82 1.99
N LEU A 26 15.70 -3.97 2.37
CA LEU A 26 16.14 -5.28 1.87
C LEU A 26 15.95 -5.40 0.36
N LEU A 27 14.80 -4.99 -0.17
CA LEU A 27 14.50 -5.04 -1.61
C LEU A 27 15.41 -4.12 -2.42
N HIS A 28 15.72 -2.91 -1.92
CA HIS A 28 16.67 -2.02 -2.59
C HIS A 28 18.05 -2.66 -2.71
N ARG A 29 18.59 -3.24 -1.62
CA ARG A 29 19.89 -3.93 -1.65
C ARG A 29 19.86 -5.16 -2.56
N PHE A 30 18.77 -5.93 -2.52
CA PHE A 30 18.60 -7.11 -3.36
C PHE A 30 18.63 -6.75 -4.86
N GLY A 31 17.90 -5.71 -5.24
CA GLY A 31 17.82 -5.27 -6.64
C GLY A 31 19.06 -4.54 -7.12
N GLU A 32 19.69 -3.70 -6.28
CA GLU A 32 20.92 -2.99 -6.63
C GLU A 32 22.06 -3.95 -6.98
N VAL A 33 22.30 -4.95 -6.12
CA VAL A 33 23.35 -5.97 -6.36
C VAL A 33 23.10 -6.79 -7.63
N ARG A 34 21.86 -6.82 -8.14
CA ARG A 34 21.44 -7.59 -9.32
C ARG A 34 21.17 -6.73 -10.55
N GLY A 35 21.36 -5.41 -10.47
CA GLY A 35 21.05 -4.49 -11.56
C GLY A 35 19.56 -4.46 -11.95
N LEU A 36 18.65 -4.74 -11.02
CA LEU A 36 17.20 -4.76 -11.26
C LEU A 36 16.64 -3.33 -11.38
N ARG A 37 15.65 -3.16 -12.26
CA ARG A 37 15.00 -1.88 -12.54
C ARG A 37 13.89 -1.61 -11.53
N PHE A 38 14.06 -0.56 -10.72
CA PHE A 38 13.04 -0.13 -9.78
C PHE A 38 12.02 0.79 -10.45
N ALA A 39 10.74 0.48 -10.27
CA ALA A 39 9.69 1.44 -10.46
C ALA A 39 9.69 2.40 -9.25
N LEU A 40 10.06 3.65 -9.49
CA LEU A 40 10.21 4.67 -8.45
C LEU A 40 9.15 5.78 -8.58
N PRO A 41 8.57 6.26 -7.47
CA PRO A 41 7.67 7.41 -7.51
C PRO A 41 8.43 8.72 -7.79
N HIS A 42 7.72 9.72 -8.32
CA HIS A 42 8.23 11.10 -8.45
C HIS A 42 8.59 11.75 -7.11
N ARG A 43 7.87 11.40 -6.04
CA ARG A 43 8.13 11.82 -4.65
C ARG A 43 8.36 10.59 -3.78
N TYR A 44 7.83 10.56 -2.56
CA TYR A 44 7.99 9.43 -1.62
C TYR A 44 6.90 8.35 -1.77
N GLN A 45 5.82 8.62 -2.51
CA GLN A 45 4.70 7.69 -2.78
C GLN A 45 4.17 7.85 -4.21
N PHE A 46 3.46 6.85 -4.71
CA PHE A 46 2.87 6.87 -6.05
C PHE A 46 1.53 7.60 -6.11
N GLY A 47 1.56 8.94 -6.07
CA GLY A 47 0.38 9.78 -6.32
C GLY A 47 -0.75 9.66 -5.28
N TYR A 48 -0.44 9.09 -4.12
CA TYR A 48 -1.38 8.85 -3.03
C TYR A 48 -1.97 10.17 -2.49
N PRO A 49 -3.29 10.26 -2.18
CA PRO A 49 -4.24 9.15 -1.98
C PRO A 49 -4.99 8.66 -3.23
N SER A 50 -4.69 9.19 -4.41
CA SER A 50 -5.27 8.68 -5.66
C SER A 50 -4.81 7.24 -5.91
N ALA A 51 -5.66 6.46 -6.60
CA ALA A 51 -5.28 5.12 -7.05
C ALA A 51 -3.97 5.16 -7.86
N PHE A 52 -3.17 4.11 -7.72
CA PHE A 52 -1.95 3.92 -8.48
C PHE A 52 -2.27 4.01 -9.96
N ARG A 53 -1.37 4.67 -10.69
CA ARG A 53 -1.35 4.69 -12.15
C ARG A 53 0.07 4.51 -12.61
N ALA A 54 0.27 3.77 -13.71
CA ALA A 54 1.57 3.59 -14.34
C ALA A 54 2.25 4.94 -14.62
N GLU A 55 1.42 5.93 -14.93
CA GLU A 55 1.61 7.39 -14.92
C GLU A 55 2.62 7.97 -13.93
N ARG A 56 2.61 7.38 -12.73
CA ARG A 56 3.29 7.89 -11.53
C ARG A 56 4.70 7.31 -11.36
N VAL A 57 5.08 6.35 -12.21
CA VAL A 57 6.39 5.72 -12.19
C VAL A 57 7.36 6.56 -13.02
N LYS A 58 8.49 6.97 -12.43
CA LYS A 58 9.55 7.70 -13.13
C LYS A 58 10.03 6.91 -14.34
N GLY A 59 10.08 7.56 -15.51
CA GLY A 59 10.57 6.95 -16.75
C GLY A 59 9.59 5.99 -17.43
N TYR A 60 8.39 5.80 -16.88
CA TYR A 60 7.35 5.03 -17.55
C TYR A 60 6.91 5.71 -18.85
N HIS A 61 6.71 4.90 -19.89
CA HIS A 61 6.04 5.25 -21.11
C HIS A 61 5.36 3.99 -21.67
N PRO A 62 4.23 4.11 -22.38
CA PRO A 62 3.56 2.97 -23.00
C PRO A 62 4.50 2.20 -23.95
N GLY A 63 4.50 0.86 -23.84
CA GLY A 63 5.39 0.00 -24.63
C GLY A 63 6.85 0.00 -24.20
N GLY A 64 7.21 0.76 -23.15
CA GLY A 64 8.54 0.74 -22.56
C GLY A 64 8.86 -0.58 -21.87
N PRO A 65 10.14 -0.85 -21.60
CA PRO A 65 10.54 -2.10 -20.97
C PRO A 65 10.07 -2.15 -19.51
N PRO A 66 9.60 -3.31 -19.02
CA PRO A 66 8.99 -3.44 -17.69
C PRO A 66 10.00 -3.20 -16.56
N PHE A 67 9.49 -2.91 -15.37
CA PHE A 67 10.27 -2.82 -14.15
C PHE A 67 10.33 -4.18 -13.45
N ASP A 68 11.34 -4.34 -12.60
CA ASP A 68 11.56 -5.56 -11.84
C ASP A 68 11.03 -5.44 -10.42
N ILE A 69 11.10 -4.25 -9.80
CA ILE A 69 10.69 -4.08 -8.40
C ILE A 69 9.82 -2.84 -8.21
N ILE A 70 8.65 -3.04 -7.61
CA ILE A 70 7.82 -2.00 -6.97
C ILE A 70 7.86 -2.24 -5.47
N CYS A 71 8.17 -1.21 -4.67
CA CYS A 71 8.21 -1.37 -3.20
C CYS A 71 7.83 -0.11 -2.40
N HIS A 72 7.20 0.89 -3.01
CA HIS A 72 6.79 2.12 -2.31
C HIS A 72 5.28 2.20 -2.08
N HIS A 73 4.86 3.10 -1.18
CA HIS A 73 3.46 3.33 -0.86
C HIS A 73 2.65 3.71 -2.11
N MET A 74 1.49 3.09 -2.26
CA MET A 74 0.49 3.40 -3.26
C MET A 74 -0.90 3.05 -2.72
N ARG A 75 -1.94 3.54 -3.39
CA ARG A 75 -3.26 2.95 -3.32
C ARG A 75 -3.37 1.93 -4.46
N PHE A 76 -3.40 0.65 -4.14
CA PHE A 76 -3.23 -0.42 -5.12
C PHE A 76 -4.26 -0.38 -6.25
N ASN A 77 -3.80 -0.73 -7.44
CA ASN A 77 -4.62 -0.88 -8.64
C ASN A 77 -3.94 -1.91 -9.54
N LEU A 78 -4.42 -3.16 -9.50
CA LEU A 78 -3.80 -4.30 -10.20
C LEU A 78 -3.60 -4.02 -11.68
N THR A 79 -4.64 -3.52 -12.36
CA THR A 79 -4.60 -3.24 -13.81
C THR A 79 -3.50 -2.24 -14.17
N GLU A 80 -3.25 -1.25 -13.32
CA GLU A 80 -2.18 -0.26 -13.54
C GLU A 80 -0.80 -0.81 -13.18
N VAL A 81 -0.70 -1.68 -12.18
CA VAL A 81 0.56 -2.36 -11.82
C VAL A 81 1.00 -3.31 -12.95
N GLN A 82 0.06 -4.05 -13.54
CA GLN A 82 0.34 -4.95 -14.67
C GLN A 82 0.82 -4.24 -15.94
N LYS A 83 0.64 -2.92 -16.06
CA LYS A 83 1.20 -2.13 -17.16
C LYS A 83 2.71 -1.88 -17.00
N VAL A 84 3.23 -2.00 -15.78
CA VAL A 84 4.64 -1.66 -15.46
C VAL A 84 5.44 -2.86 -14.99
N MET A 85 4.79 -3.96 -14.61
CA MET A 85 5.42 -5.18 -14.11
C MET A 85 5.12 -6.38 -15.01
N PRO A 86 6.03 -7.35 -15.14
CA PRO A 86 5.78 -8.61 -15.84
C PRO A 86 4.64 -9.43 -15.20
N ASN A 87 3.99 -10.27 -16.01
CA ASN A 87 2.86 -11.10 -15.56
C ASN A 87 3.23 -12.17 -14.52
N ASP A 88 4.50 -12.58 -14.45
CA ASP A 88 5.01 -13.56 -13.48
C ASP A 88 5.50 -12.91 -12.17
N SER A 89 5.21 -11.62 -11.97
CA SER A 89 5.58 -10.89 -10.77
C SER A 89 5.01 -11.52 -9.51
N PHE A 90 5.84 -11.58 -8.47
CA PHE A 90 5.45 -12.06 -7.16
C PHE A 90 4.92 -10.89 -6.31
N TYR A 91 3.61 -10.91 -6.04
CA TYR A 91 2.93 -9.88 -5.24
C TYR A 91 2.91 -10.27 -3.78
N PHE A 92 3.34 -9.36 -2.92
CA PHE A 92 3.27 -9.55 -1.48
C PHE A 92 3.08 -8.23 -0.73
N SER A 93 2.63 -8.34 0.52
CA SER A 93 2.32 -7.20 1.37
C SER A 93 2.55 -7.53 2.85
N ILE A 94 2.32 -6.56 3.72
CA ILE A 94 2.25 -6.73 5.18
C ILE A 94 0.93 -6.15 5.66
N VAL A 95 0.25 -6.84 6.56
CA VAL A 95 -0.88 -6.29 7.32
C VAL A 95 -0.57 -6.28 8.81
N ARG A 96 -1.35 -5.51 9.55
CA ARG A 96 -1.24 -5.41 11.01
C ARG A 96 -2.64 -5.48 11.61
N ASP A 97 -2.72 -5.89 12.87
CA ASP A 97 -3.94 -5.71 13.66
C ASP A 97 -4.49 -4.28 13.48
N PRO A 98 -5.76 -4.12 13.06
CA PRO A 98 -6.34 -2.80 12.78
C PRO A 98 -6.33 -1.83 13.97
N GLY A 99 -6.45 -2.35 15.21
CA GLY A 99 -6.46 -1.53 16.42
C GLY A 99 -5.11 -0.87 16.66
N THR A 100 -4.05 -1.67 16.73
CA THR A 100 -2.68 -1.18 16.92
C THR A 100 -2.15 -0.39 15.72
N LEU A 101 -2.60 -0.71 14.51
CA LEU A 101 -2.36 0.12 13.32
C LEU A 101 -3.02 1.50 13.49
N GLY A 102 -4.26 1.54 13.95
CA GLY A 102 -5.03 2.75 14.22
C GLY A 102 -4.34 3.65 15.24
N GLU A 103 -3.85 3.10 16.34
CA GLU A 103 -3.03 3.81 17.34
C GLU A 103 -1.79 4.45 16.71
N SER A 104 -1.03 3.66 15.94
CA SER A 104 0.19 4.13 15.28
C SER A 104 -0.10 5.22 14.24
N ALA A 105 -1.20 5.08 13.49
CA ALA A 105 -1.64 6.06 12.51
C ALA A 105 -2.11 7.36 13.19
N PHE A 106 -2.89 7.25 14.27
CA PHE A 106 -3.37 8.40 15.03
C PHE A 106 -2.21 9.24 15.55
N ALA A 107 -1.22 8.61 16.19
CA ALA A 107 -0.05 9.30 16.73
C ALA A 107 0.81 9.92 15.60
N TYR A 108 1.11 9.14 14.56
CA TYR A 108 2.04 9.55 13.50
C TYR A 108 1.45 10.62 12.57
N TYR A 109 0.17 10.52 12.20
CA TYR A 109 -0.46 11.41 11.23
C TYR A 109 -1.23 12.56 11.88
N ARG A 110 -1.18 12.72 13.21
CA ARG A 110 -1.93 13.75 13.96
C ARG A 110 -1.76 15.16 13.39
N ALA A 111 -0.55 15.53 12.98
CA ALA A 111 -0.26 16.86 12.45
C ALA A 111 -0.86 17.09 11.04
N VAL A 112 -1.00 16.03 10.24
CA VAL A 112 -1.34 16.12 8.81
C VAL A 112 -2.76 15.67 8.48
N ALA A 113 -3.42 14.91 9.36
CA ALA A 113 -4.81 14.49 9.22
C ALA A 113 -5.71 15.34 10.13
N PRO A 114 -6.50 16.28 9.58
CA PRO A 114 -7.41 17.11 10.36
C PRO A 114 -8.33 16.34 11.31
N ALA A 115 -8.82 15.16 10.89
CA ALA A 115 -9.66 14.31 11.73
C ALA A 115 -8.96 13.88 13.03
N PHE A 116 -7.69 13.44 12.93
CA PHE A 116 -6.90 13.12 14.12
C PHE A 116 -6.56 14.36 14.93
N ARG A 117 -6.20 15.48 14.29
CA ARG A 117 -5.85 16.72 14.96
C ARG A 117 -6.99 17.30 15.80
N ARG A 118 -8.22 17.25 15.27
CA ARG A 118 -9.44 17.74 15.95
C ARG A 118 -9.85 16.87 17.12
N ALA A 119 -9.54 15.58 17.09
CA ALA A 119 -9.86 14.69 18.20
C ALA A 119 -8.90 14.94 19.38
N PRO A 120 -9.42 15.17 20.60
CA PRO A 120 -8.60 15.45 21.78
C PRO A 120 -7.76 14.24 22.21
N SER A 121 -8.23 13.02 21.97
CA SER A 121 -7.53 11.77 22.24
C SER A 121 -7.92 10.70 21.22
N LEU A 122 -7.17 9.59 21.18
CA LEU A 122 -7.55 8.43 20.37
C LEU A 122 -8.91 7.88 20.81
N ALA A 123 -9.14 7.76 22.12
CA ALA A 123 -10.41 7.28 22.66
C ALA A 123 -11.59 8.15 22.19
N ALA A 124 -11.43 9.48 22.19
CA ALA A 124 -12.46 10.38 21.67
C ALA A 124 -12.71 10.18 20.17
N PHE A 125 -11.64 10.00 19.38
CA PHE A 125 -11.77 9.69 17.96
C PHE A 125 -12.51 8.37 17.72
N LEU A 126 -12.18 7.31 18.45
CA LEU A 126 -12.81 5.99 18.29
C LEU A 126 -14.26 5.98 18.76
N ALA A 127 -14.61 6.77 19.77
CA ALA A 127 -15.97 6.88 20.26
C ALA A 127 -16.93 7.55 19.25
N SER A 128 -16.44 8.52 18.46
CA SER A 128 -17.25 9.18 17.43
C SER A 128 -16.40 9.66 16.24
N PRO A 129 -15.91 8.75 15.38
CA PRO A 129 -15.02 9.14 14.29
C PRO A 129 -15.71 10.07 13.29
N GLY A 130 -17.02 9.92 13.09
CA GLY A 130 -17.83 10.78 12.21
C GLY A 130 -17.89 12.23 12.65
N SER A 131 -17.72 12.54 13.95
CA SER A 131 -17.67 13.93 14.45
C SER A 131 -16.39 14.65 14.06
N PHE A 132 -15.32 13.90 13.78
CA PHE A 132 -14.02 14.47 13.42
C PHE A 132 -13.67 14.25 11.95
N TYR A 133 -14.21 13.21 11.32
CA TYR A 133 -13.89 12.81 9.98
C TYR A 133 -14.68 13.61 8.94
N GLU A 134 -13.96 14.24 8.01
CA GLU A 134 -14.54 14.97 6.89
C GLU A 134 -14.07 14.32 5.59
N ALA A 135 -15.01 13.88 4.75
CA ALA A 135 -14.71 13.28 3.47
C ALA A 135 -14.08 14.31 2.52
N GLY A 136 -13.04 13.91 1.78
CA GLY A 136 -12.34 14.79 0.84
C GLY A 136 -11.33 15.75 1.48
N ALA A 137 -11.37 15.97 2.80
CA ALA A 137 -10.40 16.82 3.47
C ALA A 137 -8.97 16.26 3.31
N ARG A 138 -8.05 17.12 2.86
CA ARG A 138 -6.66 16.76 2.59
C ARG A 138 -6.02 16.15 3.84
N GLY A 139 -5.47 14.94 3.69
CA GLY A 139 -4.81 14.21 4.78
C GLY A 139 -5.70 13.23 5.54
N ASN A 140 -7.03 13.35 5.47
CA ASN A 140 -7.94 12.45 6.17
C ASN A 140 -7.95 11.02 5.61
N HIS A 141 -7.34 10.78 4.46
CA HIS A 141 -7.12 9.41 3.96
C HIS A 141 -6.26 8.55 4.90
N TYR A 142 -5.52 9.14 5.85
CA TYR A 142 -4.83 8.42 6.94
C TYR A 142 -5.73 8.10 8.13
N ALA A 143 -6.89 8.75 8.25
CA ALA A 143 -7.81 8.65 9.40
C ALA A 143 -9.04 7.78 9.10
N ARG A 144 -8.80 6.64 8.47
CA ARG A 144 -9.81 5.64 8.05
C ARG A 144 -9.23 4.24 8.23
N ASN A 145 -9.95 3.22 7.77
CA ASN A 145 -9.37 1.88 7.61
C ASN A 145 -8.23 1.94 6.56
N LEU A 146 -7.02 2.23 7.04
CA LEU A 146 -5.90 2.66 6.22
C LEU A 146 -5.34 1.52 5.39
N GLN A 147 -5.18 0.32 5.96
CA GLN A 147 -4.72 -0.84 5.19
C GLN A 147 -5.73 -1.23 4.09
N TRP A 148 -7.03 -1.21 4.40
CA TRP A 148 -8.08 -1.45 3.41
C TRP A 148 -8.01 -0.45 2.26
N PHE A 149 -7.75 0.81 2.58
CA PHE A 149 -7.58 1.86 1.60
C PHE A 149 -6.27 1.74 0.80
N ASP A 150 -5.17 1.31 1.41
CA ASP A 150 -3.90 1.02 0.73
C ASP A 150 -4.05 -0.11 -0.31
N PHE A 151 -4.84 -1.15 0.00
CA PHE A 151 -5.21 -2.22 -0.95
C PHE A 151 -6.13 -1.76 -2.09
N GLY A 152 -6.50 -0.47 -2.16
CA GLY A 152 -7.28 0.07 -3.26
C GLY A 152 -8.77 -0.28 -3.20
N LEU A 153 -9.22 -0.95 -2.13
CA LEU A 153 -10.56 -1.47 -2.02
C LEU A 153 -11.61 -0.34 -1.94
N PRO A 154 -12.85 -0.59 -2.41
CA PRO A 154 -13.97 0.35 -2.26
C PRO A 154 -14.32 0.55 -0.78
N ALA A 155 -15.20 1.50 -0.45
CA ALA A 155 -15.71 1.59 0.92
C ALA A 155 -16.28 0.21 1.33
N ALA A 156 -15.94 -0.24 2.55
CA ALA A 156 -16.41 -1.54 3.03
C ALA A 156 -17.95 -1.55 3.02
N GLY A 157 -18.52 -2.48 2.27
CA GLY A 157 -19.96 -2.71 2.20
C GLY A 157 -20.41 -3.68 3.28
N ASP A 158 -21.32 -4.57 2.93
CA ASP A 158 -21.72 -5.69 3.77
C ASP A 158 -20.63 -6.78 3.85
N ALA A 159 -20.90 -7.82 4.66
CA ALA A 159 -19.98 -8.94 4.84
C ALA A 159 -19.67 -9.68 3.54
N ALA A 160 -20.61 -9.75 2.59
CA ALA A 160 -20.41 -10.40 1.31
C ALA A 160 -19.45 -9.60 0.42
N ALA A 161 -19.61 -8.27 0.37
CA ALA A 161 -18.69 -7.37 -0.32
C ALA A 161 -17.28 -7.45 0.27
N VAL A 162 -17.16 -7.54 1.59
CA VAL A 162 -15.87 -7.72 2.27
C VAL A 162 -15.23 -9.05 1.89
N ALA A 163 -15.98 -10.16 1.97
CA ALA A 163 -15.47 -11.48 1.60
C ALA A 163 -15.03 -11.55 0.13
N ALA A 164 -15.79 -10.95 -0.78
CA ALA A 164 -15.45 -10.89 -2.20
C ALA A 164 -14.15 -10.09 -2.44
N ALA A 165 -13.98 -8.97 -1.73
CA ALA A 165 -12.76 -8.17 -1.80
C ALA A 165 -11.53 -8.95 -1.28
N LEU A 166 -11.67 -9.65 -0.15
CA LEU A 166 -10.61 -10.48 0.41
C LEU A 166 -10.23 -11.64 -0.53
N ALA A 167 -11.21 -12.33 -1.11
CA ALA A 167 -10.96 -13.38 -2.10
C ALA A 167 -10.23 -12.84 -3.35
N GLY A 168 -10.44 -11.58 -3.72
CA GLY A 168 -9.64 -10.89 -4.73
C GLY A 168 -8.18 -10.76 -4.32
N LEU A 169 -7.93 -10.21 -3.13
CA LEU A 169 -6.58 -10.05 -2.60
C LEU A 169 -5.84 -11.38 -2.43
N GLU A 170 -6.53 -12.45 -2.02
CA GLU A 170 -5.93 -13.80 -1.88
C GLU A 170 -5.49 -14.38 -3.23
N ARG A 171 -6.17 -14.03 -4.32
CA ARG A 171 -5.73 -14.42 -5.67
C ARG A 171 -4.55 -13.59 -6.16
N ASP A 172 -4.56 -12.29 -5.85
CA ASP A 172 -3.58 -11.35 -6.38
C ASP A 172 -2.27 -11.38 -5.59
N PHE A 173 -2.31 -11.59 -4.27
CA PHE A 173 -1.16 -11.57 -3.37
C PHE A 173 -0.77 -12.98 -2.94
N ALA A 174 0.36 -13.46 -3.46
CA ALA A 174 0.89 -14.78 -3.13
C ALA A 174 1.37 -14.89 -1.67
N LEU A 175 1.67 -13.77 -1.01
CA LEU A 175 2.09 -13.73 0.38
C LEU A 175 1.64 -12.45 1.07
N VAL A 176 1.05 -12.58 2.27
CA VAL A 176 0.77 -11.45 3.15
C VAL A 176 1.41 -11.74 4.51
N LEU A 177 2.37 -10.90 4.90
CA LEU A 177 3.02 -10.97 6.20
C LEU A 177 2.16 -10.30 7.28
N LEU A 178 2.35 -10.69 8.54
CA LEU A 178 1.76 -10.04 9.70
C LEU A 178 2.85 -9.28 10.47
N ALA A 179 2.56 -8.05 10.87
CA ALA A 179 3.45 -7.18 11.65
C ALA A 179 3.08 -7.10 13.13
#